data_AF-A0A6B2GIZ6-F1
#
_entry.id   AF-A0A6B2GIZ6-F1
#
_cell.length_a   1.000
_cell.length_b   1.000
_cell.length_c   1.000
_cell.angle_alpha   90.00
_cell.angle_beta   90.00
_cell.angle_gamma   90.00
#
_symmetry.space_group_name_H-M   'P 1'
#
loop_
_entity.id
_entity.type
_entity.pdbx_description
1 polymer ?
#
loop_
_entity_poly.entity_id
_entity_poly.type
_entity_poly.pdbx_seq_one_letter_code
_entity_poly.pdbx_strand_id
1 'polypeptide(L)'
;MKLLVCISHVPDTTSKINFTEGDTKFDTNGVQYVINPHDEYCLTRALWFKEKQGASITVITVGTQLVEPTLRKALAIGADDAIRVDAEPKEAFFVAQQIADVAKKEGYNLILTGRESIDYNGGMVPGFLAASLNYNFVNACIGVEIEGQNVTA
;
A
#
# COMPACT_ATOMS: atom_id res chain seq x y z
N MET A 1 10.47 -12.78 10.07
CA MET A 1 9.43 -11.75 10.35
C MET A 1 8.51 -11.66 9.15
N LYS A 2 7.18 -11.68 9.33
CA LYS A 2 6.19 -11.59 8.24
C LYS A 2 5.70 -10.14 8.11
N LEU A 3 5.96 -9.53 6.95
CA LEU A 3 5.63 -8.13 6.65
C LEU A 3 4.47 -8.05 5.67
N LEU A 4 3.54 -7.12 5.92
CA LEU A 4 2.54 -6.70 4.94
C LEU A 4 2.89 -5.31 4.43
N VAL A 5 2.99 -5.13 3.12
CA VAL A 5 3.20 -3.82 2.50
C VAL A 5 1.95 -3.45 1.72
N CYS A 6 1.29 -2.37 2.13
CA CYS A 6 0.13 -1.85 1.43
C CYS A 6 0.60 -1.00 0.24
N ILE A 7 0.11 -1.34 -0.97
CA ILE A 7 0.45 -0.63 -2.20
C ILE A 7 -0.82 -0.16 -2.92
N SER A 8 -0.76 1.02 -3.52
CA SER A 8 -1.84 1.64 -4.28
C SER A 8 -1.43 1.87 -5.74
N HIS A 9 -2.44 1.84 -6.61
CA HIS A 9 -2.33 1.98 -8.07
C HIS A 9 -2.83 3.37 -8.45
N VAL A 10 -1.91 4.28 -8.72
CA VAL A 10 -2.20 5.71 -8.89
C VAL A 10 -1.70 6.20 -10.25
N PRO A 11 -2.30 7.27 -10.81
CA PRO A 11 -1.75 7.93 -11.99
C PRO A 11 -0.30 8.38 -11.77
N ASP A 12 0.55 8.19 -12.77
CA ASP A 12 1.91 8.71 -12.77
C ASP A 12 1.91 10.24 -12.68
N THR A 13 2.83 10.83 -11.91
CA THR A 13 2.92 12.28 -11.71
C THR A 13 3.24 13.07 -12.99
N THR A 14 3.72 12.39 -14.03
CA THR A 14 3.96 12.95 -15.37
C THR A 14 2.74 12.82 -16.29
N SER A 15 1.71 12.05 -15.90
CA SER A 15 0.47 11.91 -16.66
C SER A 15 -0.31 13.21 -16.68
N LYS A 16 -0.84 13.57 -17.86
CA LYS A 16 -1.78 14.70 -17.97
C LYS A 16 -3.14 14.28 -17.42
N ILE A 17 -3.59 15.00 -16.40
CA ILE A 17 -4.92 14.80 -15.80
C ILE A 17 -5.94 15.58 -16.62
N ASN A 18 -6.91 14.86 -17.20
CA ASN A 18 -8.05 15.44 -17.91
C ASN A 18 -9.35 14.91 -17.29
N PHE A 19 -10.44 15.63 -17.54
CA PHE A 19 -11.78 15.23 -17.13
C PHE A 19 -12.74 15.22 -18.31
N THR A 20 -13.79 14.42 -18.19
CA THR A 20 -14.89 14.27 -19.15
C THR A 20 -16.20 14.61 -18.45
N GLU A 21 -17.31 14.61 -19.21
CA GLU A 21 -18.65 14.82 -18.66
C GLU A 21 -18.78 16.14 -17.87
N GLY A 22 -18.21 17.23 -18.42
CA GLY A 22 -18.26 18.56 -17.78
C GLY A 22 -17.49 18.62 -16.46
N ASP A 23 -16.28 18.06 -16.43
CA ASP A 23 -15.36 18.02 -15.27
C ASP A 23 -15.83 17.17 -14.08
N THR A 24 -16.79 16.28 -14.29
CA THR A 24 -17.33 15.40 -13.21
C THR A 24 -16.68 14.02 -13.16
N LYS A 25 -15.96 13.63 -14.21
CA LYS A 25 -15.39 12.28 -14.34
C LYS A 25 -13.95 12.31 -14.82
N PHE A 26 -13.06 11.61 -14.13
CA PHE A 26 -11.68 11.48 -14.52
C PHE A 26 -11.53 10.72 -15.85
N ASP A 27 -10.76 11.29 -16.78
CA ASP A 27 -10.44 10.62 -18.05
C ASP A 27 -9.23 9.69 -17.86
N THR A 28 -9.49 8.39 -17.83
CA THR A 28 -8.45 7.38 -17.67
C THR A 28 -7.72 7.04 -18.97
N ASN A 29 -8.14 7.60 -20.12
CA ASN A 29 -7.56 7.25 -21.42
C ASN A 29 -6.13 7.78 -21.55
N GLY A 30 -5.19 6.88 -21.85
CA GLY A 30 -3.77 7.24 -22.00
C GLY A 30 -3.05 7.58 -20.70
N VAL A 31 -3.70 7.44 -19.55
CA VAL A 31 -3.08 7.62 -18.24
C VAL A 31 -2.19 6.41 -17.93
N GLN A 32 -0.93 6.66 -17.60
CA GLN A 32 -0.04 5.65 -17.07
C GLN A 32 -0.23 5.55 -15.56
N TYR A 33 -0.22 4.32 -15.04
CA TYR A 33 -0.38 4.06 -13.62
C TYR A 33 0.87 3.39 -13.06
N VAL A 34 1.18 3.75 -11.82
CA VAL A 34 2.38 3.31 -11.10
C VAL A 34 2.03 2.83 -9.70
N ILE A 35 2.99 2.20 -9.03
CA ILE A 35 2.94 2.05 -7.59
C ILE A 35 3.05 3.46 -7.02
N ASN A 36 2.16 3.82 -6.09
CA ASN A 36 2.23 5.11 -5.42
C ASN A 36 3.64 5.35 -4.83
N PRO A 37 4.26 6.52 -5.09
CA PRO A 37 5.64 6.76 -4.67
C PRO A 37 5.89 6.58 -3.17
N HIS A 38 4.92 6.93 -2.31
CA HIS A 38 5.05 6.71 -0.88
C HIS A 38 5.06 5.23 -0.50
N ASP A 39 4.36 4.39 -1.27
CA ASP A 39 4.32 2.95 -1.05
C ASP A 39 5.59 2.27 -1.56
N GLU A 40 6.23 2.81 -2.60
CA GLU A 40 7.54 2.32 -3.08
C GLU A 40 8.64 2.46 -2.01
N TYR A 41 8.60 3.51 -1.18
CA TYR A 41 9.51 3.63 -0.03
C TYR A 41 9.30 2.53 1.00
N CYS A 42 8.04 2.16 1.26
CA CYS A 42 7.69 1.07 2.16
C CYS A 42 8.14 -0.28 1.63
N LEU A 43 7.92 -0.56 0.34
CA LEU A 43 8.40 -1.78 -0.31
C LEU A 43 9.93 -1.87 -0.25
N THR A 44 10.63 -0.77 -0.55
CA THR A 44 12.10 -0.69 -0.48
C THR A 44 12.60 -0.98 0.93
N ARG A 45 11.95 -0.43 1.96
CA ARG A 45 12.33 -0.70 3.35
C ARG A 45 12.05 -2.14 3.76
N ALA A 46 10.94 -2.72 3.29
CA ALA A 46 10.62 -4.13 3.52
C ALA A 46 11.70 -5.05 2.92
N LEU A 47 12.21 -4.74 1.72
CA LEU A 47 13.30 -5.48 1.08
C LEU A 47 14.58 -5.44 1.91
N TRP A 48 14.90 -4.30 2.51
CA TRP A 48 16.05 -4.21 3.42
C TRP A 48 15.90 -5.15 4.62
N PHE A 49 14.71 -5.26 5.21
CA PHE A 49 14.44 -6.23 6.28
C PHE A 49 14.50 -7.68 5.79
N LYS A 50 14.07 -7.94 4.55
CA LYS A 50 14.22 -9.25 3.92
C LYS A 50 15.69 -9.64 3.79
N GLU A 51 16.52 -8.76 3.25
CA GLU A 51 17.95 -9.00 3.07
C GLU A 51 18.71 -9.14 4.39
N LYS A 52 18.44 -8.26 5.37
CA LYS A 52 19.20 -8.25 6.64
C LYS A 52 18.68 -9.21 7.70
N GLN A 53 17.38 -9.49 7.70
CA GLN A 53 16.71 -10.17 8.81
C GLN A 53 15.89 -11.39 8.35
N GLY A 54 15.94 -11.74 7.06
CA GLY A 54 15.18 -12.88 6.51
C GLY A 54 13.67 -12.68 6.62
N ALA A 55 13.19 -11.44 6.51
CA ALA A 55 11.76 -11.16 6.49
C ALA A 55 11.10 -11.68 5.20
N SER A 56 9.85 -12.13 5.30
CA SER A 56 8.99 -12.41 4.14
C SER A 56 8.04 -11.24 3.89
N ILE A 57 7.81 -10.91 2.63
CA ILE A 57 7.07 -9.72 2.22
C ILE A 57 5.83 -10.14 1.43
N THR A 58 4.66 -9.86 1.96
CA THR A 58 3.41 -9.88 1.19
C THR A 58 3.01 -8.46 0.83
N VAL A 59 2.74 -8.19 -0.44
CA VAL A 59 2.13 -6.94 -0.87
C VAL A 59 0.61 -7.08 -0.98
N ILE A 60 -0.13 -6.04 -0.64
CA ILE A 60 -1.59 -6.04 -0.73
C ILE A 60 -2.11 -4.76 -1.38
N THR A 61 -3.16 -4.90 -2.19
CA THR A 61 -3.90 -3.78 -2.74
C THR A 61 -5.40 -4.10 -2.82
N VAL A 62 -6.24 -3.06 -2.74
CA VAL A 62 -7.69 -3.16 -2.92
C VAL A 62 -8.02 -2.55 -4.28
N GLY A 63 -8.52 -3.38 -5.18
CA GLY A 63 -8.81 -2.93 -6.54
C GLY A 63 -9.32 -4.05 -7.44
N THR A 64 -10.01 -3.64 -8.50
CA THR A 64 -10.42 -4.53 -9.59
C THR A 64 -9.18 -5.04 -10.35
N GLN A 65 -9.38 -5.83 -11.41
CA GLN A 65 -8.29 -6.35 -12.25
C GLN A 65 -7.29 -5.28 -12.77
N LEU A 66 -7.67 -4.00 -12.78
CA LEU A 66 -6.81 -2.89 -13.24
C LEU A 66 -5.53 -2.73 -12.41
N VAL A 67 -5.52 -3.17 -11.15
CA VAL A 67 -4.36 -3.04 -10.26
C VAL A 67 -3.34 -4.17 -10.41
N GLU A 68 -3.66 -5.22 -11.18
CA GLU A 68 -2.77 -6.38 -11.34
C GLU A 68 -1.37 -6.03 -11.89
N PRO A 69 -1.20 -5.12 -12.87
CA PRO A 69 0.14 -4.73 -13.31
C PRO A 69 1.00 -4.16 -12.18
N THR A 70 0.40 -3.40 -11.26
CA THR A 70 1.09 -2.83 -10.09
C THR A 70 1.53 -3.93 -9.12
N LEU A 71 0.67 -4.93 -8.86
CA LEU A 71 1.03 -6.10 -8.05
C LEU A 71 2.18 -6.90 -8.70
N ARG A 72 2.11 -7.14 -10.02
CA ARG A 72 3.17 -7.85 -10.75
C ARG A 72 4.50 -7.09 -10.71
N LYS A 73 4.46 -5.75 -10.81
CA LYS A 73 5.64 -4.90 -10.63
C LYS A 73 6.23 -5.06 -9.23
N ALA A 74 5.42 -5.06 -8.18
CA ALA A 74 5.88 -5.23 -6.81
C ALA A 74 6.50 -6.62 -6.55
N LEU A 75 5.91 -7.68 -7.12
CA LEU A 75 6.51 -9.03 -7.13
C LEU A 75 7.86 -9.04 -7.85
N ALA A 76 7.95 -8.42 -9.03
CA ALA A 76 9.18 -8.34 -9.80
C ALA A 76 10.30 -7.55 -9.08
N ILE A 77 9.93 -6.56 -8.26
CA ILE A 77 10.88 -5.80 -7.42
C ILE A 77 11.42 -6.65 -6.26
N GLY A 78 10.65 -7.62 -5.75
CA GLY A 78 11.14 -8.58 -4.75
C GLY A 78 10.18 -8.94 -3.61
N ALA A 79 8.91 -8.54 -3.69
CA ALA A 79 7.89 -9.10 -2.80
C ALA A 79 7.75 -10.62 -3.02
N ASP A 80 7.49 -11.37 -1.97
CA ASP A 80 7.35 -12.84 -2.03
C ASP A 80 5.95 -13.24 -2.51
N ASP A 81 4.93 -12.59 -1.95
CA ASP A 81 3.52 -12.88 -2.23
C ASP A 81 2.76 -11.60 -2.56
N ALA A 82 1.65 -11.72 -3.29
CA ALA A 82 0.75 -10.60 -3.59
C ALA A 82 -0.71 -10.97 -3.34
N ILE A 83 -1.45 -10.05 -2.73
CA ILE A 83 -2.88 -10.17 -2.48
C ILE A 83 -3.62 -9.04 -3.20
N ARG A 84 -4.51 -9.41 -4.11
CA ARG A 84 -5.51 -8.50 -4.68
C ARG A 84 -6.82 -8.71 -3.94
N VAL A 85 -7.28 -7.71 -3.18
CA VAL A 85 -8.67 -7.71 -2.72
C VAL A 85 -9.52 -7.20 -3.87
N ASP A 86 -10.33 -8.09 -4.46
CA ASP A 86 -11.17 -7.80 -5.62
C ASP A 86 -12.40 -6.98 -5.23
N ALA A 87 -12.20 -5.68 -5.07
CA ALA A 87 -13.22 -4.71 -4.73
C ALA A 87 -12.89 -3.34 -5.31
N GLU A 88 -13.91 -2.53 -5.57
CA GLU A 88 -13.72 -1.14 -5.99
C GLU A 88 -13.30 -0.27 -4.78
N PRO A 89 -12.16 0.44 -4.85
CA PRO A 89 -11.69 1.26 -3.74
C PRO A 89 -12.53 2.54 -3.63
N LYS A 90 -13.54 2.53 -2.77
CA LYS A 90 -14.49 3.64 -2.61
C LYS A 90 -13.97 4.77 -1.73
N GLU A 91 -13.76 4.46 -0.45
CA GLU A 91 -13.35 5.44 0.56
C GLU A 91 -12.28 4.83 1.47
N ALA A 92 -11.51 5.69 2.14
CA ALA A 92 -10.37 5.26 2.96
C ALA A 92 -10.74 4.23 4.03
N PHE A 93 -11.89 4.39 4.68
CA PHE A 93 -12.37 3.44 5.69
C PHE A 93 -12.67 2.06 5.08
N PHE A 94 -13.35 2.03 3.92
CA PHE A 94 -13.63 0.79 3.20
C PHE A 94 -12.34 0.06 2.83
N VAL A 95 -11.37 0.77 2.24
CA VAL A 95 -10.07 0.20 1.85
C VAL A 95 -9.34 -0.35 3.08
N ALA A 96 -9.27 0.42 4.17
CA ALA A 96 -8.65 -0.03 5.41
C ALA A 96 -9.31 -1.28 5.99
N GLN A 97 -10.65 -1.36 5.97
CA GLN A 97 -11.40 -2.52 6.45
C GLN A 97 -11.08 -3.77 5.62
N GLN A 98 -11.06 -3.64 4.29
CA GLN A 98 -10.71 -4.74 3.39
C GLN A 98 -9.30 -5.29 3.68
N ILE A 99 -8.32 -4.40 3.87
CA ILE A 99 -6.95 -4.79 4.21
C ILE A 99 -6.91 -5.44 5.61
N ALA A 100 -7.61 -4.87 6.59
CA ALA A 100 -7.66 -5.40 7.94
C ALA A 100 -8.23 -6.82 8.00
N ASP A 101 -9.29 -7.11 7.22
CA ASP A 101 -9.93 -8.43 7.18
C ASP A 101 -9.00 -9.53 6.65
N VAL A 102 -8.08 -9.18 5.75
CA VAL A 102 -7.00 -10.07 5.29
C VAL A 102 -5.92 -10.16 6.37
N ALA A 103 -5.43 -9.02 6.86
CA ALA A 103 -4.32 -8.97 7.80
C ALA A 103 -4.57 -9.74 9.11
N LYS A 104 -5.83 -9.73 9.61
CA LYS A 104 -6.25 -10.48 10.80
C LYS A 104 -6.10 -11.99 10.66
N LYS A 105 -6.27 -12.54 9.45
CA LYS A 105 -6.24 -13.99 9.20
C LYS A 105 -4.82 -14.52 9.04
N GLU A 106 -3.93 -13.66 8.55
CA GLU A 106 -2.59 -14.04 8.07
C GLU A 106 -1.47 -13.74 9.09
N GLY A 107 -1.75 -12.98 10.16
CA GLY A 107 -0.83 -12.80 11.29
C GLY A 107 0.47 -12.06 10.96
N TYR A 108 0.38 -10.83 10.46
CA TYR A 108 1.55 -10.00 10.12
C TYR A 108 2.17 -9.31 11.34
N ASN A 109 3.51 -9.33 11.44
CA ASN A 109 4.24 -8.72 12.54
C ASN A 109 4.33 -7.20 12.42
N LEU A 110 4.41 -6.69 11.20
CA LEU A 110 4.47 -5.26 10.90
C LEU A 110 3.76 -5.01 9.57
N ILE A 111 3.01 -3.92 9.52
CA ILE A 111 2.35 -3.44 8.32
C ILE A 111 2.98 -2.10 7.95
N LEU A 112 3.50 -2.02 6.73
CA LEU A 112 4.08 -0.82 6.16
C LEU A 112 3.12 -0.23 5.14
N THR A 113 2.87 1.06 5.25
CA THR A 113 1.95 1.81 4.38
C THR A 113 2.62 3.11 3.97
N GLY A 114 2.41 3.56 2.73
CA GLY A 114 2.72 4.95 2.39
C GLY A 114 1.93 5.92 3.27
N ARG A 115 2.46 7.13 3.44
CA ARG A 115 1.80 8.18 4.23
C ARG A 115 0.42 8.53 3.67
N GLU A 116 0.34 8.64 2.35
CA GLU A 116 -0.87 8.94 1.59
C GLU A 116 -0.71 8.42 0.15
N SER A 117 -1.83 8.31 -0.57
CA SER A 117 -1.82 8.10 -2.01
C SER A 117 -1.91 9.45 -2.71
N ILE A 118 -1.15 9.63 -3.80
CA ILE A 118 -1.05 10.92 -4.49
C ILE A 118 -2.29 11.31 -5.30
N ASP A 119 -3.23 10.39 -5.50
CA ASP A 119 -4.50 10.59 -6.21
C ASP A 119 -5.58 11.21 -5.31
N TYR A 120 -5.65 10.81 -4.04
CA TYR A 120 -6.63 11.31 -3.06
C TYR A 120 -6.03 12.21 -1.98
N ASN A 121 -4.72 12.14 -1.72
CA ASN A 121 -4.01 12.87 -0.65
C ASN A 121 -4.70 12.82 0.72
N GLY A 122 -5.34 11.68 1.01
CA GLY A 122 -6.23 11.56 2.17
C GLY A 122 -5.51 11.23 3.47
N GLY A 123 -4.37 10.52 3.43
CA GLY A 123 -3.59 10.13 4.61
C GLY A 123 -4.32 9.31 5.69
N MET A 124 -5.52 8.79 5.40
CA MET A 124 -6.42 8.19 6.40
C MET A 124 -6.29 6.67 6.54
N VAL A 125 -5.99 5.95 5.43
CA VAL A 125 -5.96 4.47 5.40
C VAL A 125 -5.04 3.88 6.48
N PRO A 126 -3.80 4.38 6.71
CA PRO A 126 -2.91 3.80 7.73
C PRO A 126 -3.50 3.85 9.15
N GLY A 127 -4.11 4.99 9.51
CA GLY A 127 -4.72 5.19 10.84
C GLY A 127 -5.94 4.29 11.05
N PHE A 128 -6.83 4.21 10.06
CA PHE A 128 -7.99 3.31 10.13
C PHE A 128 -7.58 1.84 10.21
N LEU A 129 -6.54 1.45 9.48
CA LEU A 129 -6.03 0.08 9.49
C LEU A 129 -5.46 -0.28 10.86
N ALA A 130 -4.61 0.58 11.43
CA ALA A 130 -4.01 0.35 12.75
C ALA A 130 -5.10 0.25 13.84
N ALA A 131 -6.09 1.16 13.83
CA ALA A 131 -7.21 1.10 14.75
C ALA A 131 -8.03 -0.20 14.61
N SER A 132 -8.29 -0.63 13.37
CA SER A 132 -9.09 -1.84 13.09
C SER A 132 -8.39 -3.13 13.51
N LEU A 133 -7.05 -3.11 13.56
CA LEU A 133 -6.20 -4.23 13.98
C LEU A 133 -5.78 -4.15 15.45
N ASN A 134 -6.06 -3.04 16.13
CA ASN A 134 -5.54 -2.72 17.46
C ASN A 134 -3.99 -2.78 17.50
N TYR A 135 -3.35 -2.20 16.48
CA TYR A 135 -1.89 -2.09 16.37
C TYR A 135 -1.43 -0.71 16.83
N ASN A 136 -0.19 -0.63 17.33
CA ASN A 136 0.47 0.65 17.53
C ASN A 136 0.68 1.33 16.17
N PHE A 137 0.55 2.66 16.15
CA PHE A 137 0.64 3.46 14.92
C PHE A 137 1.67 4.58 15.07
N VAL A 138 2.58 4.67 14.10
CA VAL A 138 3.52 5.78 13.94
C VAL A 138 3.39 6.26 12.50
N ASN A 139 3.27 7.58 12.32
CA ASN A 139 3.06 8.20 11.01
C ASN A 139 4.25 9.06 10.60
N ALA A 140 4.39 9.29 9.30
CA ALA A 140 5.42 10.15 8.71
C ALA A 140 6.86 9.74 9.11
N CYS A 141 7.10 8.43 9.20
CA CYS A 141 8.40 7.87 9.54
C CYS A 141 9.44 8.22 8.46
N ILE A 142 10.61 8.68 8.89
CA ILE A 142 11.77 8.94 8.02
C ILE A 142 12.81 7.81 8.06
N GLY A 143 12.64 6.88 9.00
CA GLY A 143 13.40 5.65 9.14
C GLY A 143 12.53 4.63 9.88
N VAL A 144 12.95 3.36 9.89
CA VAL A 144 12.35 2.36 10.79
C VAL A 144 13.36 1.25 11.03
N GLU A 145 13.74 1.01 12.28
CA GLU A 145 14.60 -0.09 12.70
C GLU A 145 13.82 -1.07 13.57
N ILE A 146 14.16 -2.36 13.47
CA ILE A 146 13.47 -3.44 14.18
C ILE A 146 14.50 -4.28 14.92
N GLU A 147 14.38 -4.33 16.24
CA GLU A 147 15.23 -5.08 17.15
C GLU A 147 14.36 -5.98 18.03
N GLY A 148 14.29 -7.26 17.70
CA GLY A 148 13.42 -8.21 18.39
C GLY A 148 11.93 -7.85 18.23
N GLN A 149 11.32 -7.35 19.29
CA GLN A 149 9.91 -6.90 19.31
C GLN A 149 9.77 -5.37 19.34
N ASN A 150 10.88 -4.64 19.38
CA ASN A 150 10.88 -3.18 19.44
C ASN A 150 11.02 -2.60 18.03
N VAL A 151 10.23 -1.56 17.77
CA VAL A 151 10.27 -0.79 16.53
C VAL A 151 10.62 0.65 16.88
N THR A 152 11.62 1.21 16.21
CA THR A 152 12.03 2.62 16.33
C THR A 152 11.86 3.28 14.97
N ALA A 153 11.08 4.35 14.86
CA ALA A 153 10.72 4.99 13.60
C ALA A 153 10.75 6.52 13.66
#